data_AF-A0A445F387-F1
#
_entry.id   AF-A0A445F387-F1
#
_cell.length_a   1.000
_cell.length_b   1.000
_cell.length_c   1.000
_cell.angle_alpha   90.00
_cell.angle_beta   90.00
_cell.angle_gamma   90.00
#
_symmetry.space_group_name_H-M   'P 1'
#
loop_
_entity.id
_entity.type
_entity.pdbx_description
1 polymer ?
#
loop_
_entity_poly.entity_id
_entity_poly.type
_entity_poly.pdbx_seq_one_letter_code
_entity_poly.pdbx_strand_id
1 'polypeptide(L)'
;MLSGLMNLLRACFRPGSDGFTRAGSDAGGRQDGLLWYKDSGQHLNGDFSMAVIQANNLLEDQSQIESGCLSSNESGPYGTFIGVYDGHGGPETSRFINDHLFHHLKRFTSEQQSMSVDVIRKALQATEEGFISVVARQFSLSPQIAAVGSCCLVGVICNGTLYIANLGDSRAVLGRAVKATGEVLAMQLSAEHNASIETVRQELHASHPDDPNIVVLKHNVWRVKGLIQVSRSIGDVYLKKAEFNREPLYAKFRLREPYKMPILSSEPSISVHHLQPHDQFIIFASDGLWEHLSNQEAVDIVQNSPRSVRYIFFYFARLCYVINRKIKVDTFMD
;
A
#
# COMPACT_ATOMS: atom_id res chain seq x y z
N MET A 1 37.40 -29.28 8.33
CA MET A 1 36.24 -29.98 7.74
C MET A 1 35.03 -29.09 7.93
N LEU A 2 34.92 -28.12 7.03
CA LEU A 2 33.91 -27.07 6.95
C LEU A 2 33.14 -27.32 5.65
N SER A 3 31.87 -26.88 5.58
CA SER A 3 30.93 -26.88 4.43
C SER A 3 29.80 -27.93 4.42
N GLY A 4 29.19 -28.21 5.57
CA GLY A 4 28.03 -29.14 5.66
C GLY A 4 26.66 -28.53 5.99
N LEU A 5 26.52 -27.24 6.27
CA LEU A 5 25.26 -26.72 6.85
C LEU A 5 24.92 -25.25 6.54
N MET A 6 25.06 -24.81 5.28
CA MET A 6 24.61 -23.46 4.84
C MET A 6 23.94 -23.46 3.46
N ASN A 7 23.08 -24.44 3.17
CA ASN A 7 22.29 -24.49 1.92
C ASN A 7 20.77 -24.59 2.14
N LEU A 8 20.24 -24.05 3.26
CA LEU A 8 18.78 -24.01 3.51
C LEU A 8 18.19 -22.59 3.64
N LEU A 9 18.92 -21.54 3.23
CA LEU A 9 18.44 -20.15 3.24
C LEU A 9 18.75 -19.43 1.91
N ARG A 10 18.42 -20.08 0.79
CA ARG A 10 18.58 -19.51 -0.56
C ARG A 10 17.28 -19.50 -1.37
N ALA A 11 16.15 -19.33 -0.70
CA ALA A 11 14.82 -19.34 -1.29
C ALA A 11 13.97 -18.15 -0.82
N CYS A 12 14.49 -16.93 -0.98
CA CYS A 12 13.72 -15.68 -1.02
C CYS A 12 14.49 -14.79 -2.00
N PHE A 13 13.81 -14.07 -2.89
CA PHE A 13 14.35 -13.31 -4.05
C PHE A 13 14.50 -14.09 -5.36
N ARG A 14 13.36 -14.37 -5.99
CA ARG A 14 13.16 -14.22 -7.44
C ARG A 14 11.68 -13.88 -7.69
N PRO A 15 11.35 -12.78 -8.37
CA PRO A 15 10.08 -12.67 -9.08
C PRO A 15 10.09 -13.67 -10.24
N GLY A 16 8.97 -14.36 -10.47
CA GLY A 16 8.84 -15.39 -11.50
C GLY A 16 9.20 -14.87 -12.88
N SER A 17 10.12 -15.56 -13.55
CA SER A 17 10.47 -15.36 -14.95
C SER A 17 9.84 -16.48 -15.77
N ASP A 18 8.92 -16.14 -16.67
CA ASP A 18 8.72 -16.88 -17.93
C ASP A 18 8.21 -15.92 -19.01
N GLY A 19 8.91 -15.89 -20.15
CA GLY A 19 8.37 -15.40 -21.43
C GLY A 19 8.98 -14.12 -22.04
N PHE A 20 10.21 -14.23 -22.58
CA PHE A 20 10.82 -13.46 -23.68
C PHE A 20 10.48 -11.96 -23.85
N THR A 21 11.45 -11.08 -23.56
CA THR A 21 11.89 -9.98 -24.44
C THR A 21 13.30 -9.49 -24.06
N ARG A 22 13.98 -8.90 -25.04
CA ARG A 22 15.43 -8.69 -25.18
C ARG A 22 16.12 -7.91 -24.03
N ALA A 23 17.35 -8.35 -23.74
CA ALA A 23 18.26 -7.84 -22.71
C ALA A 23 18.61 -6.34 -22.82
N GLY A 24 18.56 -5.67 -21.67
CA GLY A 24 19.30 -4.48 -21.28
C GLY A 24 19.56 -4.57 -19.78
N SER A 25 20.78 -4.29 -19.33
CA SER A 25 21.21 -4.38 -17.92
C SER A 25 20.33 -3.53 -16.99
N ASP A 26 20.06 -4.01 -15.77
CA ASP A 26 19.30 -3.37 -14.68
C ASP A 26 17.78 -3.68 -14.54
N ALA A 27 17.31 -4.84 -15.04
CA ALA A 27 15.90 -5.23 -14.92
C ALA A 27 15.38 -5.37 -13.47
N GLY A 28 16.25 -5.76 -12.51
CA GLY A 28 15.87 -6.23 -11.17
C GLY A 28 16.05 -5.25 -9.99
N GLY A 29 16.45 -3.99 -10.23
CA GLY A 29 16.77 -3.04 -9.15
C GLY A 29 18.10 -3.34 -8.43
N ARG A 30 18.50 -2.45 -7.53
CA ARG A 30 19.75 -2.44 -6.77
C ARG A 30 19.45 -2.54 -5.27
N GLN A 31 20.37 -3.12 -4.51
CA GLN A 31 20.26 -3.25 -3.06
C GLN A 31 21.53 -2.72 -2.39
N ASP A 32 21.37 -1.81 -1.43
CA ASP A 32 22.42 -1.29 -0.55
C ASP A 32 21.97 -1.40 0.91
N GLY A 33 22.48 -2.41 1.61
CA GLY A 33 22.05 -2.72 2.98
C GLY A 33 20.54 -2.99 3.09
N LEU A 34 19.84 -2.13 3.84
CA LEU A 34 18.39 -2.17 4.06
C LEU A 34 17.58 -1.42 2.98
N LEU A 35 18.27 -0.73 2.08
CA LEU A 35 17.68 -0.01 0.97
C LEU A 35 17.67 -0.90 -0.28
N TRP A 36 16.50 -1.08 -0.88
CA TRP A 36 16.36 -1.57 -2.25
C TRP A 36 15.80 -0.46 -3.11
N TYR A 37 16.30 -0.26 -4.32
CA TYR A 37 15.78 0.78 -5.21
C TYR A 37 15.95 0.42 -6.68
N LYS A 38 15.10 1.01 -7.51
CA LYS A 38 15.19 1.00 -8.96
C LYS A 38 15.15 2.45 -9.43
N ASP A 39 16.32 2.94 -9.86
CA ASP A 39 16.50 4.34 -10.24
C ASP A 39 15.56 4.77 -11.38
N SER A 40 15.37 3.89 -12.37
CA SER A 40 14.50 4.15 -13.53
C SER A 40 13.94 2.85 -14.10
N GLY A 41 12.63 2.81 -14.31
CA GLY A 41 11.92 1.83 -15.13
C GLY A 41 11.00 2.52 -16.12
N GLN A 42 10.68 1.86 -17.22
CA GLN A 42 9.76 2.38 -18.23
C GLN A 42 8.37 1.76 -18.08
N HIS A 43 7.34 2.56 -18.29
CA HIS A 43 5.97 2.10 -18.49
C HIS A 43 5.27 2.88 -19.61
N LEU A 44 4.05 2.45 -19.97
CA LEU A 44 3.29 3.00 -21.10
C LEU A 44 3.05 4.51 -21.03
N ASN A 45 3.04 5.09 -19.82
CA ASN A 45 2.69 6.49 -19.58
C ASN A 45 3.87 7.34 -19.11
N GLY A 46 5.08 6.78 -19.01
CA GLY A 46 6.31 7.49 -18.67
C GLY A 46 7.36 6.63 -17.96
N ASP A 47 8.21 7.30 -17.19
CA ASP A 47 9.28 6.67 -16.40
C ASP A 47 8.90 6.64 -14.93
N PHE A 48 9.27 5.57 -14.23
CA PHE A 48 9.10 5.44 -12.79
C PHE A 48 10.44 5.24 -12.07
N SER A 49 10.52 5.71 -10.83
CA SER A 49 11.55 5.34 -9.87
C SER A 49 10.91 4.72 -8.65
N MET A 50 11.56 3.79 -7.96
CA MET A 50 11.00 3.11 -6.80
C MET A 50 12.10 2.82 -5.79
N ALA A 51 11.86 3.03 -4.50
CA ALA A 51 12.84 2.74 -3.46
C ALA A 51 12.13 2.25 -2.20
N VAL A 52 12.59 1.16 -1.59
CA VAL A 52 12.08 0.53 -0.37
C VAL A 52 13.18 0.52 0.68
N ILE A 53 12.89 1.03 1.88
CA ILE A 53 13.80 0.93 3.04
C ILE A 53 13.17 0.01 4.07
N GLN A 54 13.87 -1.07 4.43
CA GLN A 54 13.43 -2.00 5.45
C GLN A 54 13.76 -1.48 6.85
N ALA A 55 12.73 -1.27 7.68
CA ALA A 55 12.89 -0.88 9.08
C ALA A 55 12.59 -2.02 10.07
N ASN A 56 11.71 -2.96 9.71
CA ASN A 56 11.40 -4.14 10.52
C ASN A 56 12.34 -5.31 10.19
N ASN A 57 12.60 -6.21 11.14
CA ASN A 57 13.38 -7.44 10.89
C ASN A 57 12.78 -8.29 9.75
N LEU A 58 11.46 -8.27 9.63
CA LEU A 58 10.70 -8.82 8.52
C LEU A 58 10.01 -7.67 7.81
N LEU A 59 10.32 -7.46 6.53
CA LEU A 59 9.64 -6.45 5.72
C LEU A 59 8.17 -6.87 5.52
N GLU A 60 7.28 -6.17 6.22
CA GLU A 60 5.83 -6.35 6.11
C GLU A 60 5.29 -5.67 4.86
N ASP A 61 5.88 -4.53 4.56
CA ASP A 61 5.68 -3.68 3.41
C ASP A 61 5.90 -4.39 2.05
N GLN A 62 4.91 -4.31 1.16
CA GLN A 62 4.97 -4.76 -0.23
C GLN A 62 4.59 -3.64 -1.21
N SER A 63 4.99 -3.82 -2.47
CA SER A 63 4.73 -2.84 -3.54
C SER A 63 4.79 -3.50 -4.91
N GLN A 64 4.08 -2.92 -5.89
CA GLN A 64 3.88 -3.52 -7.21
C GLN A 64 3.73 -2.44 -8.27
N ILE A 65 4.34 -2.65 -9.43
CA ILE A 65 4.14 -1.83 -10.62
C ILE A 65 4.01 -2.77 -11.81
N GLU A 66 2.86 -2.72 -12.47
CA GLU A 66 2.55 -3.56 -13.64
C GLU A 66 2.12 -2.65 -14.79
N SER A 67 2.64 -2.89 -15.99
CA SER A 67 2.31 -2.06 -17.15
C SER A 67 2.11 -2.91 -18.38
N GLY A 68 1.07 -2.60 -19.15
CA GLY A 68 0.63 -3.43 -20.27
C GLY A 68 -0.88 -3.57 -20.30
N CYS A 69 -1.34 -4.74 -20.75
CA CYS A 69 -2.77 -5.04 -20.79
C CYS A 69 -3.33 -5.22 -19.36
N LEU A 70 -4.28 -4.37 -19.00
CA LEU A 70 -5.01 -4.39 -17.73
C LEU A 70 -6.20 -5.36 -17.73
N SER A 71 -6.27 -6.25 -18.73
CA SER A 71 -7.33 -7.24 -18.92
C SER A 71 -6.72 -8.63 -19.04
N SER A 72 -7.44 -9.65 -18.58
CA SER A 72 -7.02 -11.05 -18.76
C SER A 72 -7.10 -11.47 -20.24
N ASN A 73 -7.85 -10.74 -21.06
CA ASN A 73 -7.92 -10.94 -22.51
C ASN A 73 -7.00 -9.94 -23.21
N GLU A 74 -6.27 -10.36 -24.24
CA GLU A 74 -5.28 -9.52 -24.94
C GLU A 74 -5.86 -8.27 -25.63
N SER A 75 -7.18 -8.18 -25.81
CA SER A 75 -7.87 -7.04 -26.43
C SER A 75 -8.33 -5.95 -25.46
N GLY A 76 -7.99 -6.04 -24.17
CA GLY A 76 -8.46 -5.07 -23.18
C GLY A 76 -7.64 -3.78 -23.11
N PRO A 77 -8.03 -2.85 -22.21
CA PRO A 77 -7.36 -1.57 -22.09
C PRO A 77 -5.91 -1.74 -21.61
N TYR A 78 -5.05 -0.87 -22.11
CA TYR A 78 -3.65 -0.80 -21.72
C TYR A 78 -3.46 0.32 -20.69
N GLY A 79 -2.54 0.10 -19.76
CA GLY A 79 -2.21 1.10 -18.76
C GLY A 79 -1.21 0.61 -17.73
N THR A 80 -1.15 1.31 -16.61
CA THR A 80 -0.22 1.05 -15.52
C THR A 80 -1.00 0.88 -14.21
N PHE A 81 -0.74 -0.21 -13.51
CA PHE A 81 -1.18 -0.47 -12.16
C PHE A 81 -0.03 -0.24 -11.19
N ILE A 82 -0.32 0.43 -10.09
CA ILE A 82 0.59 0.70 -8.98
C ILE A 82 -0.07 0.23 -7.70
N GLY A 83 0.68 -0.47 -6.86
CA GLY A 83 0.28 -0.87 -5.52
C GLY A 83 1.33 -0.54 -4.47
N VAL A 84 0.89 0.04 -3.36
CA VAL A 84 1.65 0.27 -2.13
C VAL A 84 0.86 -0.37 -0.99
N TYR A 85 1.44 -1.41 -0.39
CA TYR A 85 0.78 -2.22 0.62
C TYR A 85 1.61 -2.19 1.90
N ASP A 86 1.16 -1.40 2.88
CA ASP A 86 1.80 -1.29 4.18
C ASP A 86 1.27 -2.43 5.05
N GLY A 87 2.14 -3.36 5.46
CA GLY A 87 1.74 -4.56 6.18
C GLY A 87 1.89 -4.38 7.69
N HIS A 88 0.98 -4.96 8.47
CA HIS A 88 1.10 -4.95 9.92
C HIS A 88 0.66 -6.26 10.59
N GLY A 89 1.36 -6.61 11.66
CA GLY A 89 1.10 -7.84 12.42
C GLY A 89 1.68 -9.09 11.74
N GLY A 90 2.39 -8.92 10.62
CA GLY A 90 2.90 -9.93 9.72
C GLY A 90 2.83 -9.48 8.24
N PRO A 91 3.63 -10.05 7.34
CA PRO A 91 3.62 -9.73 5.91
C PRO A 91 2.54 -10.49 5.11
N GLU A 92 1.78 -11.38 5.74
CA GLU A 92 0.91 -12.33 5.04
C GLU A 92 -0.16 -11.63 4.21
N THR A 93 -0.79 -10.59 4.76
CA THR A 93 -1.85 -9.85 4.06
C THR A 93 -1.29 -9.03 2.90
N SER A 94 -0.22 -8.25 3.12
CA SER A 94 0.39 -7.42 2.07
C SER A 94 0.95 -8.27 0.92
N ARG A 95 1.53 -9.44 1.21
CA ARG A 95 1.95 -10.43 0.20
C ARG A 95 0.76 -11.00 -0.55
N PHE A 96 -0.32 -11.37 0.15
CA PHE A 96 -1.52 -11.86 -0.49
C PHE A 96 -2.10 -10.81 -1.45
N ILE A 97 -2.14 -9.54 -1.07
CA ILE A 97 -2.56 -8.45 -1.95
C ILE A 97 -1.66 -8.38 -3.19
N ASN A 98 -0.33 -8.38 -3.00
CA ASN A 98 0.66 -8.33 -4.09
C ASN A 98 0.47 -9.46 -5.11
N ASP A 99 0.18 -10.67 -4.62
CA ASP A 99 0.03 -11.87 -5.44
C ASP A 99 -1.32 -11.97 -6.17
N HIS A 100 -2.37 -11.25 -5.73
CA HIS A 100 -3.75 -11.50 -6.21
C HIS A 100 -4.46 -10.27 -6.78
N LEU A 101 -4.22 -9.07 -6.22
CA LEU A 101 -5.04 -7.89 -6.52
C LEU A 101 -5.00 -7.50 -7.99
N PHE A 102 -3.80 -7.51 -8.60
CA PHE A 102 -3.67 -7.20 -10.02
C PHE A 102 -4.39 -8.23 -10.91
N HIS A 103 -4.36 -9.52 -10.56
CA HIS A 103 -5.09 -10.55 -11.29
C HIS A 103 -6.61 -10.38 -11.18
N HIS A 104 -7.12 -10.04 -9.99
CA HIS A 104 -8.53 -9.69 -9.82
C HIS A 104 -8.91 -8.47 -10.64
N LEU A 105 -8.08 -7.43 -10.66
CA LEU A 105 -8.28 -6.25 -11.51
C LEU A 105 -8.38 -6.65 -12.99
N LYS A 106 -7.44 -7.47 -13.49
CA LYS A 106 -7.46 -7.96 -14.88
C LYS A 106 -8.73 -8.72 -15.22
N ARG A 107 -9.15 -9.61 -14.31
CA ARG A 107 -10.40 -10.37 -14.46
C ARG A 107 -11.62 -9.44 -14.56
N PHE A 108 -11.81 -8.55 -13.60
CA PHE A 108 -12.98 -7.67 -13.60
C PHE A 108 -12.95 -6.64 -14.74
N THR A 109 -11.77 -6.22 -15.18
CA THR A 109 -11.62 -5.40 -16.40
C THR A 109 -12.08 -6.16 -17.64
N SER A 110 -11.74 -7.45 -17.78
CA SER A 110 -12.25 -8.30 -18.87
C SER A 110 -13.78 -8.42 -18.83
N GLU A 111 -14.33 -8.69 -17.64
CA GLU A 111 -15.78 -8.86 -17.45
C GLU A 111 -16.57 -7.58 -17.78
N GLN A 112 -16.01 -6.41 -17.49
CA GLN A 112 -16.63 -5.09 -17.74
C GLN A 112 -16.18 -4.43 -19.05
N GLN A 113 -15.25 -5.06 -19.77
CA GLN A 113 -14.62 -4.55 -21.01
C GLN A 113 -14.00 -3.15 -20.92
N SER A 114 -13.79 -2.63 -19.70
CA SER A 114 -13.31 -1.28 -19.44
C SER A 114 -12.73 -1.17 -18.04
N MET A 115 -11.82 -0.22 -17.83
CA MET A 115 -11.36 0.16 -16.49
C MET A 115 -12.33 1.16 -15.88
N SER A 116 -12.72 0.95 -14.62
CA SER A 116 -13.65 1.83 -13.91
C SER A 116 -13.48 1.75 -12.40
N VAL A 117 -14.12 2.68 -11.68
CA VAL A 117 -14.22 2.66 -10.21
C VAL A 117 -14.84 1.34 -9.70
N ASP A 118 -15.82 0.80 -10.41
CA ASP A 118 -16.48 -0.46 -10.03
C ASP A 118 -15.56 -1.66 -10.18
N VAL A 119 -14.74 -1.70 -11.24
CA VAL A 119 -13.71 -2.74 -11.44
C VAL A 119 -12.71 -2.75 -10.28
N ILE A 120 -12.21 -1.57 -9.87
CA ILE A 120 -11.26 -1.47 -8.76
C ILE A 120 -11.90 -1.90 -7.44
N ARG A 121 -13.14 -1.48 -7.18
CA ARG A 121 -13.89 -1.90 -5.99
C ARG A 121 -14.08 -3.42 -5.94
N LYS A 122 -14.52 -4.03 -7.04
CA LYS A 122 -14.69 -5.48 -7.15
C LYS A 122 -13.38 -6.23 -6.96
N ALA A 123 -12.27 -5.72 -7.52
CA ALA A 123 -10.95 -6.32 -7.35
C ALA A 123 -10.49 -6.31 -5.90
N LEU A 124 -10.63 -5.18 -5.20
CA LEU A 124 -10.32 -5.07 -3.77
C LEU A 124 -11.22 -5.96 -2.91
N GLN A 125 -12.54 -5.97 -3.19
CA GLN A 125 -13.50 -6.84 -2.50
C GLN A 125 -13.14 -8.32 -2.66
N ALA A 126 -12.88 -8.79 -3.89
CA ALA A 126 -12.49 -10.18 -4.13
C ALA A 126 -11.17 -10.55 -3.44
N THR A 127 -10.25 -9.58 -3.33
CA THR A 127 -8.98 -9.77 -2.62
C THR A 127 -9.19 -9.92 -1.12
N GLU A 128 -10.04 -9.09 -0.50
CA GLU A 128 -10.45 -9.23 0.90
C GLU A 128 -11.15 -10.57 1.16
N GLU A 129 -12.13 -10.94 0.33
CA GLU A 129 -12.86 -12.22 0.46
C GLU A 129 -11.91 -13.43 0.31
N GLY A 130 -10.95 -13.33 -0.61
CA GLY A 130 -9.89 -14.31 -0.77
C GLY A 130 -9.04 -14.46 0.49
N PHE A 131 -8.63 -13.35 1.10
CA PHE A 131 -7.83 -13.39 2.32
C PHE A 131 -8.63 -13.87 3.54
N ILE A 132 -9.90 -13.49 3.68
CA ILE A 132 -10.81 -14.03 4.70
C ILE A 132 -10.89 -15.56 4.56
N SER A 133 -10.94 -16.10 3.34
CA SER A 133 -10.93 -17.53 3.08
C SER A 133 -9.61 -18.21 3.47
N VAL A 134 -8.48 -17.50 3.39
CA VAL A 134 -7.20 -17.97 3.93
C VAL A 134 -7.26 -18.03 5.46
N VAL A 135 -7.74 -16.97 6.11
CA VAL A 135 -7.90 -16.92 7.58
C VAL A 135 -8.79 -18.06 8.06
N ALA A 136 -9.96 -18.26 7.44
CA ALA A 136 -10.91 -19.31 7.81
C ALA A 136 -10.27 -20.72 7.79
N ARG A 137 -9.43 -21.00 6.78
CA ARG A 137 -8.74 -22.30 6.64
C ARG A 137 -7.59 -22.47 7.64
N GLN A 138 -6.92 -21.39 8.01
CA GLN A 138 -5.71 -21.45 8.84
C GLN A 138 -5.96 -21.15 10.31
N PHE A 139 -7.11 -20.61 10.70
CA PHE A 139 -7.37 -20.09 12.05
C PHE A 139 -7.13 -21.11 13.18
N SER A 140 -7.40 -22.39 12.96
CA SER A 140 -7.17 -23.43 13.97
C SER A 140 -5.67 -23.75 14.19
N LEU A 141 -4.84 -23.56 13.17
CA LEU A 141 -3.40 -23.87 13.19
C LEU A 141 -2.54 -22.64 13.49
N SER A 142 -2.93 -21.50 12.91
CA SER A 142 -2.25 -20.21 13.05
C SER A 142 -3.28 -19.10 13.30
N PRO A 143 -3.89 -19.03 14.50
CA PRO A 143 -4.96 -18.07 14.80
C PRO A 143 -4.54 -16.60 14.67
N GLN A 144 -3.24 -16.30 14.78
CA GLN A 144 -2.73 -14.94 14.64
C GLN A 144 -2.91 -14.36 13.24
N ILE A 145 -3.09 -15.19 12.21
CA ILE A 145 -3.37 -14.74 10.84
C ILE A 145 -4.61 -13.85 10.78
N ALA A 146 -5.57 -14.02 11.69
CA ALA A 146 -6.76 -13.18 11.78
C ALA A 146 -6.44 -11.73 12.19
N ALA A 147 -5.29 -11.49 12.83
CA ALA A 147 -4.83 -10.17 13.28
C ALA A 147 -3.74 -9.57 12.39
N VAL A 148 -3.43 -10.21 11.25
CA VAL A 148 -2.55 -9.65 10.22
C VAL A 148 -3.40 -8.80 9.27
N GLY A 149 -2.92 -7.62 8.92
CA GLY A 149 -3.62 -6.70 8.04
C GLY A 149 -2.66 -5.93 7.15
N SER A 150 -3.22 -5.15 6.23
CA SER A 150 -2.43 -4.24 5.40
C SER A 150 -3.26 -3.05 4.94
N CYS A 151 -2.68 -1.85 5.01
CA CYS A 151 -3.15 -0.72 4.23
C CYS A 151 -2.92 -1.00 2.74
N CYS A 152 -3.82 -0.54 1.88
CA CYS A 152 -3.76 -0.81 0.45
C CYS A 152 -4.05 0.47 -0.32
N LEU A 153 -3.00 1.04 -0.91
CA LEU A 153 -3.07 2.16 -1.83
C LEU A 153 -2.83 1.65 -3.25
N VAL A 154 -3.77 1.94 -4.14
CA VAL A 154 -3.75 1.52 -5.54
C VAL A 154 -3.86 2.74 -6.44
N GLY A 155 -3.00 2.80 -7.46
CA GLY A 155 -3.10 3.71 -8.59
C GLY A 155 -3.33 2.92 -9.87
N VAL A 156 -4.27 3.35 -10.72
CA VAL A 156 -4.43 2.82 -12.07
C VAL A 156 -4.46 3.96 -13.07
N ILE A 157 -3.49 3.98 -13.99
CA ILE A 157 -3.44 4.94 -15.09
C ILE A 157 -3.92 4.21 -16.35
N CYS A 158 -5.02 4.69 -16.94
CA CYS A 158 -5.61 4.10 -18.14
C CYS A 158 -6.29 5.21 -18.96
N ASN A 159 -5.99 5.31 -20.25
CA ASN A 159 -6.60 6.29 -21.18
C ASN A 159 -6.59 7.74 -20.66
N GLY A 160 -5.46 8.19 -20.10
CA GLY A 160 -5.32 9.55 -19.55
C GLY A 160 -6.08 9.80 -18.23
N THR A 161 -6.71 8.77 -17.66
CA THR A 161 -7.39 8.83 -16.37
C THR A 161 -6.56 8.10 -15.33
N LEU A 162 -6.38 8.73 -14.18
CA LEU A 162 -5.80 8.17 -12.97
C LEU A 162 -6.92 7.84 -11.98
N TYR A 163 -7.02 6.58 -11.60
CA TYR A 163 -7.86 6.12 -10.50
C TYR A 163 -6.98 5.90 -9.27
N ILE A 164 -7.40 6.40 -8.11
CA ILE A 164 -6.72 6.17 -6.84
C ILE A 164 -7.71 5.53 -5.89
N ALA A 165 -7.39 4.34 -5.37
CA ALA A 165 -8.16 3.69 -4.31
C ALA A 165 -7.28 3.55 -3.06
N ASN A 166 -7.82 3.89 -1.89
CA ASN A 166 -7.07 3.83 -0.65
C ASN A 166 -7.86 3.15 0.48
N LEU A 167 -7.16 2.31 1.24
CA LEU A 167 -7.58 1.66 2.48
C LEU A 167 -6.45 1.86 3.49
N GLY A 168 -6.68 2.60 4.57
CA GLY A 168 -5.64 2.93 5.54
C GLY A 168 -5.03 4.31 5.29
N ASP A 169 -3.76 4.48 5.63
CA ASP A 169 -3.06 5.75 5.81
C ASP A 169 -1.82 5.93 4.93
N SER A 170 -1.60 5.03 3.98
CA SER A 170 -0.82 5.34 2.79
C SER A 170 -1.46 6.51 2.02
N ARG A 171 -0.64 7.27 1.27
CA ARG A 171 -1.11 8.48 0.57
C ARG A 171 -0.50 8.61 -0.84
N ALA A 172 -1.33 9.12 -1.77
CA ALA A 172 -0.94 9.54 -3.10
C ALA A 172 -0.96 11.08 -3.22
N VAL A 173 0.11 11.67 -3.75
CA VAL A 173 0.29 13.13 -3.90
C VAL A 173 0.78 13.45 -5.31
N LEU A 174 0.12 14.39 -5.98
CA LEU A 174 0.46 14.91 -7.30
C LEU A 174 1.28 16.19 -7.18
N GLY A 175 2.44 16.23 -7.84
CA GLY A 175 3.19 17.45 -8.13
C GLY A 175 2.64 18.14 -9.38
N ARG A 176 2.02 19.30 -9.22
CA ARG A 176 1.38 20.06 -10.30
C ARG A 176 2.09 21.38 -10.56
N ALA A 177 2.57 21.59 -11.78
CA ALA A 177 3.20 22.84 -12.20
C ALA A 177 2.18 23.99 -12.29
N VAL A 178 2.51 25.12 -11.70
CA VAL A 178 1.77 26.37 -11.78
C VAL A 178 2.30 27.18 -12.96
N LYS A 179 1.52 27.27 -14.05
CA LYS A 179 1.94 27.91 -15.31
C LYS A 179 2.49 29.34 -15.15
N ALA A 180 2.00 30.10 -14.18
CA ALA A 180 2.37 31.49 -13.99
C ALA A 180 3.74 31.67 -13.30
N THR A 181 4.13 30.75 -12.42
CA THR A 181 5.32 30.88 -11.57
C THR A 181 6.40 29.86 -11.89
N GLY A 182 6.05 28.73 -12.52
CA GLY A 182 6.94 27.58 -12.69
C GLY A 182 7.10 26.74 -11.43
N GLU A 183 6.46 27.11 -10.32
CA GLU A 183 6.45 26.35 -9.07
C GLU A 183 5.65 25.05 -9.24
N VAL A 184 6.00 24.02 -8.46
CA VAL A 184 5.25 22.76 -8.43
C VAL A 184 4.58 22.63 -7.07
N LEU A 185 3.25 22.65 -7.07
CA LEU A 185 2.45 22.53 -5.84
C LEU A 185 2.01 21.08 -5.61
N ALA A 186 2.04 20.67 -4.35
CA ALA A 186 1.54 19.39 -3.92
C ALA A 186 0.00 19.37 -3.83
N MET A 187 -0.61 18.38 -4.45
CA MET A 187 -2.04 18.13 -4.39
C MET A 187 -2.30 16.68 -3.94
N GLN A 188 -2.83 16.51 -2.74
CA GLN A 188 -3.19 15.19 -2.23
C GLN A 188 -4.37 14.62 -3.02
N LEU A 189 -4.23 13.37 -3.47
CA LEU A 189 -5.21 12.69 -4.32
C LEU A 189 -6.04 11.64 -3.57
N SER A 190 -5.57 11.15 -2.42
CA SER A 190 -6.21 10.10 -1.62
C SER A 190 -6.71 10.62 -0.28
N ALA A 191 -7.87 10.15 0.16
CA ALA A 191 -8.30 10.27 1.56
C ALA A 191 -7.55 9.25 2.42
N GLU A 192 -7.19 9.62 3.64
CA GLU A 192 -6.56 8.73 4.62
C GLU A 192 -7.56 8.29 5.68
N HIS A 193 -7.35 7.09 6.20
CA HIS A 193 -8.24 6.42 7.13
C HIS A 193 -7.53 6.11 8.44
N ASN A 194 -6.87 7.12 9.02
CA ASN A 194 -6.19 7.03 10.33
C ASN A 194 -7.02 7.71 11.42
N ALA A 195 -7.13 7.09 12.59
CA ALA A 195 -7.84 7.62 13.76
C ALA A 195 -7.21 8.90 14.32
N SER A 196 -5.99 9.27 13.94
CA SER A 196 -5.42 10.60 14.25
C SER A 196 -6.24 11.72 13.62
N ILE A 197 -6.88 11.47 12.47
CA ILE A 197 -7.69 12.43 11.73
C ILE A 197 -9.07 12.56 12.38
N GLU A 198 -9.47 13.79 12.71
CA GLU A 198 -10.72 14.09 13.41
C GLU A 198 -11.96 13.61 12.62
N THR A 199 -12.00 13.82 11.30
CA THR A 199 -13.14 13.38 10.47
C THR A 199 -13.29 11.86 10.47
N VAL A 200 -12.19 11.10 10.48
CA VAL A 200 -12.21 9.63 10.59
C VAL A 200 -12.76 9.20 11.95
N ARG A 201 -12.42 9.92 13.03
CA ARG A 201 -12.99 9.66 14.36
C ARG A 201 -14.49 9.93 14.40
N GLN A 202 -14.95 11.01 13.76
CA GLN A 202 -16.37 11.32 13.63
C GLN A 202 -17.12 10.23 12.83
N GLU A 203 -16.56 9.74 11.73
CA GLU A 203 -17.12 8.62 10.95
C GLU A 203 -17.22 7.33 11.81
N LEU A 204 -16.19 7.01 12.59
CA LEU A 204 -16.19 5.86 13.49
C LEU A 204 -17.28 5.97 14.57
N HIS A 205 -17.44 7.14 15.20
CA HIS A 205 -18.50 7.37 16.16
C HIS A 205 -19.90 7.33 15.53
N ALA A 206 -20.07 7.87 14.32
CA ALA A 206 -21.35 7.85 13.62
C ALA A 206 -21.77 6.44 13.18
N SER A 207 -20.82 5.60 12.79
CA SER A 207 -21.06 4.19 12.42
C SER A 207 -21.26 3.26 13.63
N HIS A 208 -20.80 3.67 14.81
CA HIS A 208 -20.88 2.90 16.06
C HIS A 208 -21.44 3.76 17.21
N PRO A 209 -22.69 4.25 17.11
CA PRO A 209 -23.25 5.19 18.08
C PRO A 209 -23.37 4.60 19.50
N ASP A 210 -23.48 3.29 19.61
CA ASP A 210 -23.61 2.57 20.89
C ASP A 210 -22.25 2.13 21.49
N ASP A 211 -21.13 2.43 20.83
CA ASP A 211 -19.78 2.08 21.29
C ASP A 211 -18.97 3.35 21.62
N PRO A 212 -19.07 3.88 22.85
CA PRO A 212 -18.32 5.08 23.23
C PRO A 212 -16.80 4.85 23.20
N ASN A 213 -16.36 3.59 23.15
CA ASN A 213 -14.95 3.21 23.11
C ASN A 213 -14.50 2.78 21.70
N ILE A 214 -15.26 3.12 20.64
CA ILE A 214 -14.87 2.83 19.26
C ILE A 214 -13.52 3.45 18.90
N VAL A 215 -13.24 4.65 19.41
CA VAL A 215 -11.92 5.30 19.34
C VAL A 215 -11.43 5.60 20.75
N VAL A 216 -10.17 5.23 21.03
CA VAL A 216 -9.54 5.43 22.33
C VAL A 216 -8.19 6.13 22.15
N LEU A 217 -7.94 7.18 22.93
CA LEU A 217 -6.62 7.80 23.02
C LEU A 217 -5.74 6.97 23.98
N LYS A 218 -4.70 6.31 23.45
CA LYS A 218 -3.79 5.47 24.23
C LYS A 218 -2.35 5.88 23.96
N HIS A 219 -1.61 6.24 25.00
CA HIS A 219 -0.24 6.75 24.89
C HIS A 219 -0.11 7.92 23.89
N ASN A 220 -1.05 8.88 23.96
CA ASN A 220 -1.13 10.03 23.05
C ASN A 220 -1.34 9.70 21.57
N VAL A 221 -1.77 8.47 21.25
CA VAL A 221 -2.11 8.05 19.90
C VAL A 221 -3.56 7.55 19.87
N TRP A 222 -4.36 8.10 18.96
CA TRP A 222 -5.73 7.66 18.74
C TRP A 222 -5.74 6.28 18.07
N ARG A 223 -6.54 5.35 18.61
CA ARG A 223 -6.63 3.98 18.13
C ARG A 223 -8.08 3.50 18.11
N VAL A 224 -8.46 2.81 17.05
CA VAL A 224 -9.71 2.06 16.96
C VAL A 224 -9.70 0.94 17.99
N LYS A 225 -10.68 0.94 18.89
CA LYS A 225 -10.80 0.05 20.07
C LYS A 225 -9.53 -0.04 20.94
N GLY A 226 -8.64 0.96 20.87
CA GLY A 226 -7.36 0.94 21.58
C GLY A 226 -6.30 -0.01 21.00
N LEU A 227 -6.52 -0.59 19.81
CA LEU A 227 -5.68 -1.60 19.18
C LEU A 227 -4.87 -1.04 18.00
N ILE A 228 -5.55 -0.52 16.98
CA ILE A 228 -4.97 -0.17 15.67
C ILE A 228 -5.24 1.30 15.31
N GLN A 229 -4.37 1.93 14.54
CA GLN A 229 -4.53 3.35 14.14
C GLN A 229 -5.42 3.53 12.91
N VAL A 230 -5.42 2.57 11.99
CA VAL A 230 -6.25 2.66 10.78
C VAL A 230 -7.68 2.18 11.02
N SER A 231 -8.64 2.83 10.35
CA SER A 231 -10.06 2.46 10.34
C SER A 231 -10.46 1.58 9.15
N ARG A 232 -9.59 1.50 8.14
CA ARG A 232 -9.79 0.67 6.95
C ARG A 232 -8.52 -0.09 6.57
N SER A 233 -8.68 -1.33 6.15
CA SER A 233 -7.57 -2.21 5.74
C SER A 233 -8.10 -3.40 4.93
N ILE A 234 -7.20 -4.13 4.26
CA ILE A 234 -7.43 -5.54 3.91
C ILE A 234 -6.89 -6.40 5.06
N GLY A 235 -7.50 -7.55 5.34
CA GLY A 235 -7.14 -8.38 6.49
C GLY A 235 -7.73 -7.86 7.80
N ASP A 236 -7.02 -7.93 8.92
CA ASP A 236 -7.56 -7.60 10.26
C ASP A 236 -8.92 -8.26 10.53
N VAL A 237 -9.09 -9.50 10.05
CA VAL A 237 -10.38 -10.20 10.01
C VAL A 237 -10.99 -10.33 11.39
N TYR A 238 -10.16 -10.41 12.44
CA TYR A 238 -10.58 -10.41 13.84
C TYR A 238 -11.34 -9.15 14.30
N LEU A 239 -11.31 -8.05 13.55
CA LEU A 239 -12.10 -6.83 13.81
C LEU A 239 -13.25 -6.64 12.80
N LYS A 240 -13.36 -7.51 11.80
CA LYS A 240 -14.41 -7.46 10.78
C LYS A 240 -15.45 -8.57 10.97
N LYS A 241 -15.03 -9.69 11.55
CA LYS A 241 -15.82 -10.92 11.69
C LYS A 241 -15.65 -11.45 13.12
N ALA A 242 -16.70 -11.32 13.92
CA ALA A 242 -16.69 -11.66 15.35
C ALA A 242 -16.29 -13.13 15.62
N GLU A 243 -16.56 -14.04 14.69
CA GLU A 243 -16.17 -15.46 14.76
C GLU A 243 -14.65 -15.71 14.80
N PHE A 244 -13.82 -14.72 14.45
CA PHE A 244 -12.36 -14.78 14.55
C PHE A 244 -11.80 -13.98 15.75
N ASN A 245 -12.64 -13.22 16.46
CA ASN A 245 -12.26 -12.54 17.71
C ASN A 245 -12.49 -13.45 18.93
N ARG A 246 -11.88 -14.63 18.93
CA ARG A 246 -12.06 -15.65 19.97
C ARG A 246 -10.85 -16.55 20.11
N GLU A 247 -10.83 -17.40 21.13
CA GLU A 247 -9.79 -18.42 21.25
C GLU A 247 -9.78 -19.34 20.01
N PRO A 248 -8.60 -19.69 19.47
CA PRO A 248 -7.27 -19.56 20.07
C PRO A 248 -6.49 -18.26 19.74
N LEU A 249 -7.14 -17.18 19.27
CA LEU A 249 -6.47 -15.88 19.09
C LEU A 249 -5.92 -15.35 20.42
N TYR A 250 -4.73 -14.73 20.37
CA TYR A 250 -4.08 -14.24 21.59
C TYR A 250 -4.92 -13.16 22.27
N ALA A 251 -4.97 -13.22 23.60
CA ALA A 251 -5.79 -12.31 24.41
C ALA A 251 -5.50 -10.82 24.14
N LYS A 252 -4.27 -10.47 23.72
CA LYS A 252 -3.90 -9.09 23.37
C LYS A 252 -4.67 -8.50 22.17
N PHE A 253 -5.18 -9.35 21.28
CA PHE A 253 -5.98 -8.96 20.11
C PHE A 253 -7.48 -9.12 20.35
N ARG A 254 -7.87 -9.91 21.36
CA ARG A 254 -9.30 -10.15 21.64
C ARG A 254 -9.93 -8.94 22.31
N LEU A 255 -11.10 -8.56 21.82
CA LEU A 255 -11.95 -7.58 22.47
C LEU A 255 -12.68 -8.26 23.62
N ARG A 256 -12.84 -7.53 24.73
CA ARG A 256 -13.54 -8.06 25.92
C ARG A 256 -15.03 -8.26 25.65
N GLU A 257 -15.61 -7.36 24.90
CA GLU A 257 -17.03 -7.35 24.56
C GLU A 257 -17.22 -7.80 23.10
N PRO A 258 -18.17 -8.71 22.83
CA PRO A 258 -18.53 -9.07 21.47
C PRO A 258 -19.07 -7.86 20.71
N TYR A 259 -18.72 -7.76 19.43
CA TYR A 259 -19.26 -6.75 18.52
C TYR A 259 -20.18 -7.42 17.49
N LYS A 260 -21.25 -6.72 17.10
CA LYS A 260 -22.23 -7.22 16.11
C LYS A 260 -21.96 -6.73 14.69
N MET A 261 -21.31 -5.58 14.57
CA MET A 261 -20.99 -4.92 13.30
C MET A 261 -19.48 -4.87 13.11
N PRO A 262 -18.96 -4.97 11.87
CA PRO A 262 -17.54 -4.83 11.60
C PRO A 262 -16.98 -3.50 12.14
N ILE A 263 -15.91 -3.57 12.94
CA ILE A 263 -15.25 -2.41 13.53
C ILE A 263 -14.36 -1.70 12.51
N LEU A 264 -13.67 -2.47 11.66
CA LEU A 264 -12.91 -1.98 10.53
C LEU A 264 -13.66 -2.22 9.23
N SER A 265 -13.39 -1.39 8.23
CA SER A 265 -13.95 -1.55 6.88
C SER A 265 -12.88 -1.97 5.88
N SER A 266 -13.28 -2.75 4.87
CA SER A 266 -12.48 -3.01 3.67
C SER A 266 -12.98 -2.22 2.45
N GLU A 267 -13.87 -1.25 2.64
CA GLU A 267 -14.41 -0.41 1.56
C GLU A 267 -13.45 0.76 1.25
N PRO A 268 -12.88 0.81 0.03
CA PRO A 268 -11.90 1.84 -0.32
C PRO A 268 -12.55 3.21 -0.52
N SER A 269 -11.82 4.28 -0.18
CA SER A 269 -12.10 5.58 -0.79
C SER A 269 -11.51 5.58 -2.20
N ILE A 270 -12.31 5.92 -3.22
CA ILE A 270 -11.82 5.97 -4.61
C ILE A 270 -12.00 7.39 -5.15
N SER A 271 -10.91 7.98 -5.65
CA SER A 271 -10.91 9.24 -6.40
C SER A 271 -10.49 9.01 -7.85
N VAL A 272 -10.96 9.89 -8.73
CA VAL A 272 -10.67 9.84 -10.17
C VAL A 272 -10.13 11.20 -10.59
N HIS A 273 -8.97 11.19 -11.23
CA HIS A 273 -8.27 12.37 -11.69
C HIS A 273 -7.96 12.26 -13.18
N HIS A 274 -8.35 13.26 -13.96
CA HIS A 274 -8.01 13.31 -15.38
C HIS A 274 -6.66 14.00 -15.54
N LEU A 275 -5.66 13.26 -16.01
CA LEU A 275 -4.29 13.76 -16.14
C LEU A 275 -4.25 14.97 -17.07
N GLN A 276 -3.58 16.02 -16.61
CA GLN A 276 -3.42 17.27 -17.34
C GLN A 276 -1.96 17.49 -17.75
N PRO A 277 -1.67 18.29 -18.80
CA PRO A 277 -0.30 18.58 -19.22
C PRO A 277 0.59 19.25 -18.14
N HIS A 278 -0.02 19.84 -17.11
CA HIS A 278 0.68 20.47 -16.00
C HIS A 278 0.91 19.52 -14.80
N ASP A 279 0.37 18.30 -14.85
CA ASP A 279 0.65 17.26 -13.86
C ASP A 279 2.03 16.68 -14.16
N GLN A 280 3.00 16.94 -13.29
CA GLN A 280 4.41 16.63 -13.55
C GLN A 280 4.76 15.20 -13.13
N PHE A 281 4.32 14.80 -11.94
CA PHE A 281 4.60 13.49 -11.35
C PHE A 281 3.63 13.17 -10.22
N ILE A 282 3.53 11.90 -9.84
CA ILE A 282 2.71 11.44 -8.71
C ILE A 282 3.58 10.57 -7.81
N ILE A 283 3.46 10.80 -6.50
CA ILE A 283 4.13 10.06 -5.44
C ILE A 283 3.09 9.15 -4.78
N PHE A 284 3.38 7.85 -4.70
CA PHE A 284 2.62 6.89 -3.89
C PHE A 284 3.56 6.38 -2.80
N ALA A 285 3.17 6.51 -1.53
CA ALA A 285 3.98 6.04 -0.41
C ALA A 285 3.13 5.58 0.77
N SER A 286 3.68 4.68 1.59
CA SER A 286 3.17 4.28 2.91
C SER A 286 3.38 5.38 3.95
N ASP A 287 2.83 5.17 5.15
CA ASP A 287 2.90 6.13 6.25
C ASP A 287 4.35 6.44 6.68
N GLY A 288 5.28 5.49 6.51
CA GLY A 288 6.68 5.68 6.87
C GLY A 288 7.38 6.81 6.10
N LEU A 289 6.83 7.31 4.99
CA LEU A 289 7.25 8.58 4.36
C LEU A 289 6.50 9.76 5.01
N TRP A 290 5.17 9.67 5.05
CA TRP A 290 4.27 10.78 5.36
C TRP A 290 4.25 11.17 6.84
N GLU A 291 4.76 10.31 7.72
CA GLU A 291 5.05 10.64 9.13
C GLU A 291 6.26 11.59 9.27
N HIS A 292 7.09 11.72 8.24
CA HIS A 292 8.35 12.48 8.29
C HIS A 292 8.37 13.69 7.35
N LEU A 293 7.60 13.66 6.27
CA LEU A 293 7.57 14.72 5.26
C LEU A 293 6.15 15.22 5.03
N SER A 294 5.99 16.53 4.93
CA SER A 294 4.78 17.12 4.38
C SER A 294 4.67 16.83 2.88
N ASN A 295 3.46 16.96 2.35
CA ASN A 295 3.19 16.79 0.92
C ASN A 295 4.07 17.71 0.05
N GLN A 296 4.27 18.96 0.47
CA GLN A 296 5.06 19.92 -0.29
C GLN A 296 6.56 19.63 -0.20
N GLU A 297 7.09 19.27 0.98
CA GLU A 297 8.50 18.87 1.10
C GLU A 297 8.84 17.68 0.20
N ALA A 298 7.96 16.68 0.14
CA ALA A 298 8.15 15.53 -0.75
C ALA A 298 8.15 15.94 -2.23
N VAL A 299 7.23 16.83 -2.64
CA VAL A 299 7.16 17.38 -4.00
C VAL A 299 8.40 18.21 -4.34
N ASP A 300 8.88 19.03 -3.41
CA ASP A 300 10.08 19.85 -3.61
C ASP A 300 11.33 18.98 -3.73
N ILE A 301 11.44 17.90 -2.96
CA ILE A 301 12.53 16.92 -3.07
C ILE A 301 12.53 16.26 -4.46
N VAL A 302 11.36 15.80 -4.94
CA VAL A 302 11.23 15.25 -6.30
C VAL A 302 11.67 16.27 -7.34
N GLN A 303 11.11 17.48 -7.27
CA GLN A 303 11.31 18.52 -8.28
C GLN A 303 12.77 18.96 -8.39
N ASN A 304 13.48 19.01 -7.26
CA ASN A 304 14.88 19.44 -7.21
C ASN A 304 15.88 18.29 -7.47
N SER A 305 15.39 17.07 -7.73
CA SER A 305 16.23 15.93 -8.06
C SER A 305 16.42 15.83 -9.58
N PRO A 306 17.64 16.01 -10.13
CA PRO A 306 17.89 16.27 -11.55
C PRO A 306 17.75 15.05 -12.50
N ARG A 307 16.94 14.04 -12.14
CA ARG A 307 16.65 12.90 -13.02
C ARG A 307 15.33 13.17 -13.72
N SER A 308 15.33 13.20 -15.05
CA SER A 308 14.18 13.39 -15.94
C SER A 308 13.13 12.28 -15.80
N VAL A 309 12.52 12.12 -14.63
CA VAL A 309 11.56 11.06 -14.32
C VAL A 309 10.18 11.70 -14.19
N ARG A 310 9.23 11.28 -15.03
CA ARG A 310 7.85 11.77 -15.02
C ARG A 310 7.00 11.21 -13.88
N TYR A 311 7.46 10.20 -13.12
CA TYR A 311 6.80 9.70 -11.92
C TYR A 311 7.84 9.21 -10.89
N ILE A 312 7.89 9.82 -9.71
CA ILE A 312 8.81 9.40 -8.64
C ILE A 312 8.01 8.69 -7.55
N PHE A 313 8.30 7.41 -7.31
CA PHE A 313 7.71 6.63 -6.22
C PHE A 313 8.73 6.54 -5.09
N PHE A 314 8.40 7.18 -3.98
CA PHE A 314 9.14 7.03 -2.74
C PHE A 314 8.40 6.02 -1.85
N TYR A 315 9.10 5.03 -1.33
CA TYR A 315 8.51 4.07 -0.40
C TYR A 315 9.41 3.96 0.84
N PHE A 316 8.81 4.17 2.00
CA PHE A 316 9.51 4.15 3.27
C PHE A 316 8.72 3.24 4.20
N ALA A 317 9.25 2.04 4.49
CA ALA A 317 8.64 1.18 5.48
C ALA A 317 8.94 1.73 6.87
N ARG A 318 7.87 2.02 7.61
CA ARG A 318 7.75 2.23 9.06
C ARG A 318 9.04 2.36 9.89
N LEU A 319 9.49 3.60 10.15
CA LEU A 319 10.65 3.90 11.01
C LEU A 319 10.31 3.76 12.52
N CYS A 320 10.23 2.54 13.05
CA CYS A 320 10.14 2.33 14.49
C CYS A 320 11.50 2.57 15.17
N TYR A 321 11.73 3.81 15.61
CA TYR A 321 12.63 4.22 16.70
C TYR A 321 14.06 3.63 16.72
N VAL A 322 15.03 4.36 16.14
CA VAL A 322 16.41 4.35 16.67
C VAL A 322 16.89 5.77 16.93
N ILE A 323 17.21 5.97 18.20
CA ILE A 323 17.77 7.14 18.86
C ILE A 323 19.08 7.60 18.17
N ASN A 324 19.21 8.92 17.99
CA ASN A 324 20.47 9.67 17.81
C ASN A 324 21.32 9.50 16.54
N ARG A 325 20.75 9.50 15.32
CA ARG A 325 21.45 10.12 14.16
C ARG A 325 20.45 10.76 13.21
N LYS A 326 20.68 12.04 12.88
CA LYS A 326 20.05 12.74 11.77
C LYS A 326 20.06 11.82 10.55
N ILE A 327 18.89 11.44 10.03
CA ILE A 327 18.81 10.93 8.66
C ILE A 327 19.23 12.10 7.78
N LYS A 328 20.49 12.08 7.36
CA LYS A 328 20.94 12.91 6.26
C LYS A 328 20.34 12.32 4.99
N VAL A 329 19.34 13.01 4.46
CA VAL A 329 18.85 12.83 3.09
C VAL A 329 19.99 12.99 2.05
N ASP A 330 21.16 13.48 2.48
CA ASP A 330 22.40 13.55 1.68
C ASP A 330 22.89 12.19 1.16
N THR A 331 22.53 11.06 1.79
CA THR A 331 23.06 9.74 1.39
C THR A 331 22.40 9.14 0.13
N PHE A 332 21.43 9.83 -0.49
CA PHE A 332 20.82 9.43 -1.76
C PHE A 332 21.43 10.15 -2.99
N MET A 333 22.41 11.03 -2.78
CA MET A 333 22.92 11.95 -3.81
C MET A 333 24.45 11.93 -4.02
N ASP A 334 25.13 10.83 -3.67
CA ASP A 334 26.50 10.57 -4.15
C ASP A 334 26.56 9.41 -5.14
#